data_AF-A0A2E1WCX5-F1
#
_entry.id   AF-A0A2E1WCX5-F1
#
_cell.length_a   1.000
_cell.length_b   1.000
_cell.length_c   1.000
_cell.angle_alpha   90.00
_cell.angle_beta   90.00
_cell.angle_gamma   90.00
#
_symmetry.space_group_name_H-M   'P 1'
#
loop_
_entity.id
_entity.type
_entity.pdbx_description
1 polymer ?
#
loop_
_entity_poly.entity_id
_entity_poly.type
_entity_poly.pdbx_seq_one_letter_code
_entity_poly.pdbx_strand_id
1 'polypeptide(L)'
;MEAFAAATGANYTEGYDHTGYFNNKYIPRAGESGGQTELNYLTNFRIIRYSDILLMAAEAYNRGGIDDGLAQEFVNQVRRRAFGDNDHDISASGTALTDAIWEERKFELSLEGHRFFDLVRTGRAASTIAGFVEGKHEVFPIPQQEVDISGLTQNAGY
;
A
#
# COMPACT_ATOMS: atom_id res chain seq x y z
N MET A 1 0.07 -11.37 -15.57
CA MET A 1 0.91 -11.14 -16.76
C MET A 1 0.70 -12.24 -17.76
N GLU A 2 0.79 -13.51 -17.37
CA GLU A 2 0.50 -14.67 -18.24
C GLU A 2 -0.82 -14.53 -19.00
N ALA A 3 -1.93 -14.28 -18.30
CA ALA A 3 -3.24 -14.09 -18.95
C ALA A 3 -3.27 -12.87 -19.90
N PHE A 4 -2.57 -11.79 -19.55
CA PHE A 4 -2.46 -10.60 -20.40
C PHE A 4 -1.61 -10.87 -21.64
N ALA A 5 -0.47 -11.56 -21.49
CA ALA A 5 0.41 -12.00 -22.56
C ALA A 5 -0.32 -12.94 -23.52
N ALA A 6 -1.05 -13.93 -22.99
CA ALA A 6 -1.88 -14.83 -23.78
C ALA A 6 -2.97 -14.09 -24.58
N ALA A 7 -3.60 -13.07 -23.99
CA ALA A 7 -4.66 -12.30 -24.65
C ALA A 7 -4.14 -11.29 -25.69
N THR A 8 -2.91 -10.80 -25.54
CA THR A 8 -2.39 -9.67 -26.34
C THR A 8 -1.21 -10.02 -27.24
N GLY A 9 -0.60 -11.19 -27.04
CA GLY A 9 0.67 -11.56 -27.68
C GLY A 9 1.89 -10.82 -27.09
N ALA A 10 1.75 -10.17 -25.94
CA ALA A 10 2.86 -9.48 -25.29
C ALA A 10 3.93 -10.47 -24.78
N ASN A 11 5.20 -10.13 -24.97
CA ASN A 11 6.34 -10.89 -24.42
C ASN A 11 6.76 -10.32 -23.06
N TYR A 12 7.25 -11.17 -22.15
CA TYR A 12 7.82 -10.77 -20.87
C TYR A 12 8.93 -11.72 -20.43
N THR A 13 9.77 -11.26 -19.52
CA THR A 13 10.81 -12.08 -18.87
C THR A 13 10.43 -12.30 -17.42
N GLU A 14 10.57 -13.54 -16.95
CA GLU A 14 10.32 -13.88 -15.55
C GLU A 14 11.48 -13.45 -14.67
N GLY A 15 11.14 -12.86 -13.52
CA GLY A 15 12.08 -12.56 -12.45
C GLY A 15 12.12 -13.68 -11.40
N TYR A 16 13.04 -13.55 -10.44
CA TYR A 16 13.06 -14.37 -9.23
C TYR A 16 11.72 -14.22 -8.48
N ASP A 17 11.19 -15.33 -7.94
CA ASP A 17 9.87 -15.42 -7.29
C ASP A 17 8.70 -14.88 -8.14
N HIS A 18 8.69 -15.18 -9.44
CA HIS A 18 7.57 -14.85 -10.32
C HIS A 18 6.26 -15.48 -9.84
N THR A 19 5.22 -14.65 -9.69
CA THR A 19 3.89 -15.07 -9.19
C THR A 19 2.84 -15.22 -10.29
N GLY A 20 3.21 -15.08 -11.57
CA GLY A 20 2.26 -14.98 -12.68
C GLY A 20 1.71 -13.55 -12.90
N TYR A 21 1.95 -12.62 -11.97
CA TYR A 21 1.41 -11.25 -12.00
C TYR A 21 2.50 -10.18 -12.19
N PHE A 22 2.11 -9.04 -12.77
CA PHE A 22 2.95 -7.85 -12.90
C PHE A 22 2.14 -6.61 -12.49
N ASN A 23 2.84 -5.58 -12.03
CA ASN A 23 2.24 -4.32 -11.65
C ASN A 23 1.88 -3.49 -12.89
N ASN A 24 0.59 -3.33 -13.18
CA ASN A 24 0.12 -2.49 -14.27
C ASN A 24 0.08 -0.97 -13.91
N LYS A 25 0.14 -0.62 -12.62
CA LYS A 25 -0.05 0.76 -12.13
C LYS A 25 1.11 1.69 -12.49
N TYR A 26 2.31 1.14 -12.51
CA TYR A 26 3.56 1.86 -12.79
C TYR A 26 4.33 1.23 -13.97
N ILE A 27 3.63 0.47 -14.81
CA ILE A 27 4.26 -0.11 -16.00
C ILE A 27 4.58 1.01 -17.00
N PRO A 28 5.82 1.09 -17.50
CA PRO A 28 6.16 2.09 -18.52
C PRO A 28 5.43 1.79 -19.82
N ARG A 29 5.04 2.84 -20.56
CA ARG A 29 4.38 2.69 -21.88
C ARG A 29 5.32 3.02 -23.02
N ALA A 30 5.08 2.38 -24.17
CA ALA A 30 5.83 2.66 -25.39
C ALA A 30 5.73 4.15 -25.75
N GLY A 31 6.87 4.78 -26.02
CA GLY A 31 6.97 6.20 -26.37
C GLY A 31 7.24 7.15 -25.20
N GLU A 32 7.30 6.66 -23.95
CA GLU A 32 7.57 7.48 -22.76
C GLU A 32 9.07 7.70 -22.45
N SER A 33 10.00 7.39 -23.37
CA SER A 33 11.44 7.54 -23.15
C SER A 33 12.09 8.59 -24.07
N GLY A 34 12.72 9.61 -23.48
CA GLY A 34 13.61 10.56 -24.17
C GLY A 34 15.11 10.30 -23.94
N GLY A 35 15.49 9.28 -23.17
CA GLY A 35 16.87 8.93 -22.78
C GLY A 35 17.06 7.42 -22.53
N GLN A 36 18.09 7.02 -21.74
CA GLN A 36 18.28 5.60 -21.38
C GLN A 36 17.01 5.01 -20.78
N THR A 37 16.46 4.00 -21.45
CA THR A 37 15.14 3.43 -21.20
C THR A 37 15.02 2.91 -19.76
N GLU A 38 16.09 2.38 -19.18
CA GLU A 38 16.13 1.82 -17.82
C GLU A 38 16.05 2.88 -16.72
N LEU A 39 16.37 4.15 -17.03
CA LEU A 39 16.53 5.22 -16.04
C LEU A 39 15.55 6.38 -16.22
N ASN A 40 14.82 6.45 -17.35
CA ASN A 40 14.05 7.64 -17.73
C ASN A 40 12.62 7.29 -18.15
N TYR A 41 11.79 6.90 -17.19
CA TYR A 41 10.34 6.82 -17.38
C TYR A 41 9.65 8.03 -16.75
N LEU A 42 8.65 8.61 -17.44
CA LEU A 42 7.92 9.81 -17.02
C LEU A 42 6.98 9.60 -15.81
N THR A 43 7.09 8.47 -15.14
CA THR A 43 6.21 8.10 -14.02
C THR A 43 6.65 8.81 -12.75
N ASN A 44 5.84 9.77 -12.30
CA ASN A 44 6.08 10.44 -11.02
C ASN A 44 5.76 9.51 -9.83
N PHE A 45 6.67 9.50 -8.86
CA PHE A 45 6.42 8.85 -7.58
C PHE A 45 5.43 9.66 -6.75
N ARG A 46 4.39 9.00 -6.25
CA ARG A 46 3.34 9.64 -5.45
C ARG A 46 3.69 9.44 -3.98
N ILE A 47 4.20 10.49 -3.34
CA ILE A 47 4.48 10.49 -1.89
C ILE A 47 3.17 10.59 -1.10
N ILE A 48 2.24 11.41 -1.58
CA ILE A 48 0.92 11.59 -1.00
C ILE A 48 -0.07 11.99 -2.09
N ARG A 49 -1.33 11.61 -1.92
CA ARG A 49 -2.41 11.97 -2.84
C ARG A 49 -3.74 12.05 -2.11
N TYR A 50 -4.71 12.71 -2.73
CA TYR A 50 -5.96 13.04 -2.05
C TYR A 50 -6.73 11.82 -1.52
N SER A 51 -6.75 10.69 -2.23
CA SER A 51 -7.41 9.49 -1.70
C SER A 51 -6.74 8.93 -0.44
N ASP A 52 -5.42 9.09 -0.26
CA ASP A 52 -4.78 8.72 1.01
C ASP A 52 -5.26 9.62 2.15
N ILE A 53 -5.40 10.93 1.90
CA ILE A 53 -5.98 11.88 2.87
C ILE A 53 -7.41 11.48 3.25
N LEU A 54 -8.25 11.17 2.27
CA LEU A 54 -9.63 10.74 2.51
C LEU A 54 -9.67 9.46 3.37
N LEU A 55 -8.84 8.48 3.05
CA LEU A 55 -8.81 7.21 3.80
C LEU A 55 -8.20 7.37 5.20
N MET A 56 -7.21 8.24 5.39
CA MET A 56 -6.70 8.60 6.72
C MET A 56 -7.75 9.34 7.54
N ALA A 57 -8.51 10.26 6.92
CA ALA A 57 -9.62 10.93 7.58
C ALA A 57 -10.71 9.93 7.97
N ALA A 58 -11.12 9.05 7.06
CA ALA A 58 -12.08 7.98 7.33
C ALA A 58 -11.67 7.14 8.55
N GLU A 59 -10.40 6.70 8.58
CA GLU A 59 -9.86 5.93 9.70
C GLU A 59 -9.89 6.73 11.01
N ALA A 60 -9.49 8.00 10.99
CA ALA A 60 -9.47 8.86 12.17
C ALA A 60 -10.88 9.11 12.74
N TYR A 61 -11.87 9.39 11.88
CA TYR A 61 -13.25 9.62 12.29
C TYR A 61 -13.90 8.36 12.89
N ASN A 62 -13.68 7.20 12.27
CA ASN A 62 -14.22 5.94 12.77
C ASN A 62 -13.50 5.46 14.04
N ARG A 63 -12.16 5.36 14.03
CA ARG A 63 -11.39 4.86 15.19
C ARG A 63 -11.37 5.82 16.36
N GLY A 64 -11.55 7.12 16.11
CA GLY A 64 -11.74 8.12 17.14
C GLY A 64 -13.13 8.09 17.77
N GLY A 65 -14.07 7.30 17.24
CA GLY A 65 -15.47 7.30 17.66
C GLY A 65 -16.15 8.65 17.45
N ILE A 66 -15.72 9.40 16.42
CA ILE A 66 -16.16 10.78 16.18
C ILE A 66 -17.45 10.78 15.36
N ASP A 67 -17.40 10.21 14.15
CA ASP A 67 -18.54 10.18 13.23
C ASP A 67 -18.36 9.09 12.16
N ASP A 68 -19.07 7.98 12.32
CA ASP A 68 -19.06 6.90 11.34
C ASP A 68 -19.71 7.30 10.01
N GLY A 69 -20.70 8.19 10.02
CA GLY A 69 -21.34 8.67 8.80
C GLY A 69 -20.38 9.49 7.94
N LEU A 70 -19.55 10.32 8.58
CA LEU A 70 -18.51 11.06 7.87
C LEU A 70 -17.36 10.14 7.43
N ALA A 71 -16.99 9.15 8.23
CA ALA A 71 -16.01 8.14 7.84
C ALA A 71 -16.47 7.33 6.62
N GLN A 72 -17.74 6.91 6.58
CA GLN A 72 -18.37 6.27 5.42
C GLN A 72 -18.27 7.16 4.18
N GLU A 73 -18.62 8.44 4.31
CA GLU A 73 -18.58 9.35 3.17
C GLU A 73 -17.16 9.49 2.59
N PHE A 74 -16.12 9.57 3.43
CA PHE A 74 -14.75 9.65 2.94
C PHE A 74 -14.26 8.37 2.26
N VAL A 75 -14.54 7.18 2.80
CA VAL A 75 -14.16 5.93 2.12
C VAL A 75 -14.98 5.73 0.83
N ASN A 76 -16.25 6.14 0.83
CA ASN A 76 -17.12 6.01 -0.34
C ASN A 76 -16.75 6.99 -1.45
N GLN A 77 -16.22 8.18 -1.17
CA GLN A 77 -15.66 9.04 -2.21
C GLN A 77 -14.57 8.35 -3.03
N VAL A 78 -13.72 7.55 -2.38
CA VAL A 78 -12.67 6.77 -3.06
C VAL A 78 -13.30 5.67 -3.90
N ARG A 79 -14.23 4.91 -3.32
CA ARG A 79 -14.91 3.78 -3.97
C ARG A 79 -15.73 4.24 -5.18
N ARG A 80 -16.55 5.28 -5.04
CA ARG A 80 -17.34 5.86 -6.13
C ARG A 80 -16.46 6.31 -7.30
N ARG A 81 -15.27 6.87 -7.04
CA ARG A 81 -14.31 7.18 -8.11
C ARG A 81 -13.79 5.92 -8.79
N ALA A 82 -13.43 4.90 -8.01
CA ALA A 82 -12.84 3.66 -8.53
C ALA A 82 -13.83 2.82 -9.35
N PHE A 83 -15.08 2.71 -8.89
CA PHE A 83 -16.14 1.92 -9.55
C PHE A 83 -16.93 2.72 -10.59
N GLY A 84 -17.04 4.04 -10.42
CA GLY A 84 -17.85 4.90 -11.28
C GLY A 84 -19.35 4.86 -10.97
N ASP A 85 -19.73 4.31 -9.81
CA ASP A 85 -21.11 4.17 -9.33
C ASP A 85 -21.18 4.31 -7.79
N ASN A 86 -22.39 4.25 -7.24
CA ASN A 86 -22.63 4.26 -5.78
C ASN A 86 -23.04 2.88 -5.25
N ASP A 87 -23.11 1.85 -6.10
CA ASP A 87 -23.58 0.51 -5.72
C ASP A 87 -22.58 -0.19 -4.78
N HIS A 88 -21.35 0.30 -4.77
CA HIS A 88 -20.25 -0.21 -3.97
C HIS A 88 -20.03 0.57 -2.67
N ASP A 89 -20.93 1.48 -2.29
CA ASP A 89 -20.82 2.24 -1.05
C ASP A 89 -20.83 1.32 0.19
N ILE A 90 -19.89 1.57 1.11
CA ILE A 90 -19.84 0.94 2.42
C ILE A 90 -20.84 1.63 3.34
N SER A 91 -21.73 0.83 3.95
CA SER A 91 -22.66 1.26 5.00
C SER A 91 -22.35 0.65 6.38
N ALA A 92 -21.20 -0.03 6.51
CA ALA A 92 -20.75 -0.61 7.77
C ALA A 92 -20.41 0.48 8.81
N SER A 93 -20.41 0.12 10.09
CA SER A 93 -20.08 1.00 11.22
C SER A 93 -19.15 0.31 12.21
N GLY A 94 -18.63 1.06 13.18
CA GLY A 94 -17.76 0.56 14.24
C GLY A 94 -16.54 -0.18 13.69
N THR A 95 -16.22 -1.33 14.29
CA THR A 95 -15.05 -2.13 13.89
C THR A 95 -15.15 -2.68 12.47
N ALA A 96 -16.36 -3.00 12.00
CA ALA A 96 -16.55 -3.46 10.63
C ALA A 96 -16.22 -2.36 9.61
N LEU A 97 -16.51 -1.09 9.93
CA LEU A 97 -16.07 0.05 9.13
C LEU A 97 -14.55 0.23 9.19
N THR A 98 -13.92 0.03 10.36
CA THR A 98 -12.46 0.07 10.47
C THR A 98 -11.80 -0.93 9.53
N ASP A 99 -12.26 -2.18 9.54
CA ASP A 99 -11.75 -3.24 8.67
C ASP A 99 -11.96 -2.93 7.19
N ALA A 100 -13.14 -2.39 6.84
CA ALA A 100 -13.45 -1.98 5.48
C ALA A 100 -12.54 -0.83 5.00
N ILE A 101 -12.24 0.16 5.85
CA ILE A 101 -11.30 1.25 5.54
C ILE A 101 -9.88 0.72 5.31
N TRP A 102 -9.41 -0.18 6.17
CA TRP A 102 -8.07 -0.79 6.01
C TRP A 102 -7.96 -1.66 4.76
N GLU A 103 -9.04 -2.32 4.39
CA GLU A 103 -9.13 -3.08 3.14
C GLU A 103 -9.14 -2.15 1.93
N GLU A 104 -9.89 -1.04 1.98
CA GLU A 104 -9.88 -0.03 0.91
C GLU A 104 -8.50 0.60 0.74
N ARG A 105 -7.79 0.92 1.83
CA ARG A 105 -6.39 1.38 1.78
C ARG A 105 -5.48 0.40 1.06
N LYS A 106 -5.68 -0.92 1.27
CA LYS A 106 -4.90 -1.97 0.59
C LYS A 106 -5.08 -1.91 -0.92
N PHE A 107 -6.31 -1.74 -1.39
CA PHE A 107 -6.63 -1.71 -2.82
C PHE A 107 -6.21 -0.40 -3.47
N GLU A 108 -6.66 0.71 -2.91
CA GLU A 108 -6.46 2.04 -3.49
C GLU A 108 -4.95 2.37 -3.54
N LEU A 109 -4.23 2.12 -2.44
CA LEU A 109 -2.81 2.47 -2.27
C LEU A 109 -1.86 1.30 -2.59
N SER A 110 -2.35 0.29 -3.32
CA SER A 110 -1.55 -0.88 -3.68
C SER A 110 -0.28 -0.45 -4.40
N LEU A 111 0.86 -0.97 -3.95
CA LEU A 111 2.18 -0.75 -4.55
C LEU A 111 2.67 0.72 -4.50
N GLU A 112 2.12 1.53 -3.59
CA GLU A 112 2.57 2.92 -3.35
C GLU A 112 3.39 3.06 -2.04
N GLY A 113 3.82 1.95 -1.42
CA GLY A 113 4.71 1.97 -0.24
C GLY A 113 4.02 2.01 1.13
N HIS A 114 2.69 1.98 1.20
CA HIS A 114 1.97 2.11 2.48
C HIS A 114 1.75 0.79 3.23
N ARG A 115 1.58 -0.32 2.50
CA ARG A 115 1.03 -1.57 3.07
C ARG A 115 1.82 -2.11 4.27
N PHE A 116 3.15 -2.06 4.22
CA PHE A 116 3.99 -2.49 5.33
C PHE A 116 3.71 -1.66 6.59
N PHE A 117 3.78 -0.34 6.48
CA PHE A 117 3.55 0.56 7.61
C PHE A 117 2.12 0.50 8.13
N ASP A 118 1.13 0.34 7.25
CA ASP A 118 -0.26 0.12 7.64
C ASP A 118 -0.43 -1.17 8.45
N LEU A 119 0.23 -2.26 8.06
CA LEU A 119 0.19 -3.52 8.81
C LEU A 119 0.91 -3.40 10.16
N VAL A 120 2.05 -2.73 10.22
CA VAL A 120 2.82 -2.53 11.46
C VAL A 120 2.02 -1.67 12.45
N ARG A 121 1.54 -0.49 12.04
CA ARG A 121 0.82 0.44 12.94
C ARG A 121 -0.53 -0.08 13.43
N THR A 122 -1.09 -1.09 12.74
CA THR A 122 -2.36 -1.73 13.12
C THR A 122 -2.16 -3.06 13.86
N GLY A 123 -0.92 -3.49 14.07
CA GLY A 123 -0.62 -4.78 14.72
C GLY A 123 -0.98 -6.01 13.89
N ARG A 124 -1.12 -5.85 12.57
CA ARG A 124 -1.53 -6.91 11.62
C ARG A 124 -0.38 -7.54 10.86
N ALA A 125 0.85 -7.05 11.07
CA ALA A 125 2.03 -7.52 10.34
C ALA A 125 2.32 -9.00 10.61
N ALA A 126 2.32 -9.44 11.87
CA ALA A 126 2.62 -10.83 12.27
C ALA A 126 1.64 -11.85 11.65
N SER A 127 0.36 -11.50 11.53
CA SER A 127 -0.65 -12.38 10.93
C SER A 127 -0.68 -12.33 9.39
N THR A 128 -0.03 -11.35 8.77
CA THR A 128 -0.11 -11.12 7.31
C THR A 128 1.20 -11.42 6.58
N ILE A 129 2.36 -11.21 7.22
CA ILE A 129 3.68 -11.33 6.60
C ILE A 129 4.35 -12.60 7.15
N ALA A 130 4.56 -13.59 6.28
CA ALA A 130 5.27 -14.80 6.64
C ALA A 130 6.70 -14.49 7.12
N GLY A 131 7.10 -15.06 8.26
CA GLY A 131 8.43 -14.82 8.86
C GLY A 131 8.55 -13.49 9.62
N PHE A 132 7.47 -12.74 9.80
CA PHE A 132 7.48 -11.55 10.64
C PHE A 132 7.61 -11.92 12.13
N VAL A 133 8.53 -11.27 12.85
CA VAL A 133 8.79 -11.49 14.27
C VAL A 133 8.35 -10.24 15.03
N GLU A 134 7.31 -10.39 15.84
CA GLU A 134 6.75 -9.31 16.65
C GLU A 134 7.78 -8.82 17.70
N GLY A 135 7.87 -7.51 17.87
CA GLY A 135 8.85 -6.85 18.74
C GLY A 135 10.26 -6.74 18.15
N LYS A 136 10.43 -7.06 16.86
CA LYS A 136 11.69 -6.94 16.11
C LYS A 136 11.46 -6.31 14.74
N HIS A 137 10.63 -6.91 13.88
CA HIS A 137 10.50 -6.51 12.47
C HIS A 137 9.62 -5.26 12.25
N GLU A 138 9.10 -4.63 13.31
CA GLU A 138 8.39 -3.35 13.25
C GLU A 138 9.33 -2.17 12.94
N VAL A 139 10.62 -2.31 13.28
CA VAL A 139 11.65 -1.30 13.05
C VAL A 139 12.86 -1.92 12.35
N PHE A 140 13.56 -1.10 11.57
CA PHE A 140 14.85 -1.50 11.00
C PHE A 140 15.94 -1.53 12.08
N PRO A 141 16.96 -2.39 11.95
CA PRO A 141 18.14 -2.30 12.81
C PRO A 141 18.83 -0.95 12.61
N ILE A 142 19.33 -0.37 13.69
CA ILE A 142 20.32 0.71 13.58
C ILE A 142 21.55 0.09 12.90
N PRO A 143 22.13 0.72 11.86
CA PRO A 143 23.32 0.19 11.22
C PRO A 143 24.42 -0.11 12.26
N GLN A 144 24.99 -1.32 12.23
CA GLN A 144 25.91 -1.78 13.27
C GLN A 144 27.12 -0.84 13.46
N GLN A 145 27.62 -0.27 12.36
CA GLN A 145 28.69 0.72 12.41
C GLN A 145 28.33 1.96 13.23
N GLU A 146 27.08 2.42 13.19
CA GLU A 146 26.62 3.56 13.99
C GLU A 146 26.51 3.20 15.48
N VAL A 147 26.10 1.97 15.79
CA VAL A 147 26.12 1.43 17.15
C VAL A 147 27.55 1.41 17.70
N ASP A 148 28.50 0.87 16.92
CA ASP A 148 29.89 0.70 17.33
C ASP A 148 30.61 2.04 17.52
N ILE A 149 30.38 3.01 16.64
CA ILE A 149 31.05 4.32 16.68
C ILE A 149 30.43 5.26 17.71
N SER A 150 29.10 5.26 17.84
CA SER A 150 28.38 6.24 18.67
C SER A 150 27.91 5.70 20.02
N GLY A 151 28.11 4.40 20.30
CA GLY A 151 27.68 3.77 21.55
C GLY A 151 26.15 3.72 21.71
N LEU A 152 25.40 3.68 20.61
CA LEU A 152 23.94 3.63 20.64
C LEU A 152 23.44 2.27 21.14
N THR A 153 22.31 2.27 21.85
CA THR A 153 21.61 1.01 22.14
C THR A 153 20.83 0.58 20.90
N GLN A 154 20.98 -0.69 20.50
CA GLN A 154 20.28 -1.26 19.36
C GLN A 154 18.77 -1.40 19.62
N ASN A 155 17.98 -1.42 18.55
CA ASN A 155 16.56 -1.75 18.59
C ASN A 155 16.34 -3.18 19.10
N ALA A 156 15.23 -3.41 19.79
CA ALA A 156 14.91 -4.71 20.37
C ALA A 156 14.96 -5.84 19.31
N GLY A 157 15.61 -6.95 19.67
CA GLY A 157 15.71 -8.14 18.81
C GLY A 157 16.80 -8.11 17.74
N TYR A 158 17.60 -7.04 17.62
CA TYR A 158 18.76 -6.94 16.72
C TYR A 158 20.08 -6.87 17.48
#